data_AF-A0A968LDW2-F1
#
_entry.id   AF-A0A968LDW2-F1
#
_cell.length_a   1.000
_cell.length_b   1.000
_cell.length_c   1.000
_cell.angle_alpha   90.00
_cell.angle_beta   90.00
_cell.angle_gamma   90.00
#
_symmetry.space_group_name_H-M   'P 1'
#
loop_
_entity.id
_entity.type
_entity.pdbx_description
1 polymer ?
#
loop_
_entity_poly.entity_id
_entity_poly.type
_entity_poly.pdbx_seq_one_letter_code
_entity_poly.pdbx_strand_id
1 'polypeptide(L)'
;MVGNLWFNTLPGMGAALPQITPLKSLGYSRDILLKGVNPQLTFSIPKPAGGIESNSSFLNLQIKLSPFLDKDSSVRVLVNEEPIAALSVETLRKTPTLKIPLSSLPAGE
;
A
#
# COMPACT_ATOMS: atom_id res chain seq x y z
N MET A 1 -12.59 -20.64 52.30
CA MET A 1 -12.54 -19.17 52.26
C MET A 1 -11.09 -18.74 52.29
N VAL A 2 -10.74 -17.78 51.43
CA VAL A 2 -9.47 -17.02 51.34
C VAL A 2 -8.25 -17.86 50.92
N GLY A 3 -7.59 -17.67 49.77
CA GLY A 3 -7.47 -16.52 48.87
C GLY A 3 -6.07 -15.91 48.99
N ASN A 4 -5.17 -16.26 48.07
CA ASN A 4 -4.09 -15.41 47.53
C ASN A 4 -3.10 -16.26 46.73
N LEU A 5 -2.79 -15.85 45.51
CA LEU A 5 -1.42 -15.67 44.98
C LEU A 5 -1.52 -15.00 43.59
N TRP A 6 -1.26 -13.70 43.62
CA TRP A 6 -0.73 -12.79 42.60
C TRP A 6 -0.60 -13.29 41.13
N PHE A 7 -1.51 -12.79 40.27
CA PHE A 7 -1.22 -12.56 38.85
C PHE A 7 -1.71 -11.15 38.49
N ASN A 8 -0.86 -10.15 38.71
CA ASN A 8 -1.03 -8.85 38.04
C ASN A 8 -0.36 -8.94 36.66
N THR A 9 -1.06 -9.52 35.69
CA THR A 9 -0.80 -9.24 34.28
C THR A 9 -1.62 -7.99 33.92
N LEU A 10 -0.94 -6.86 33.73
CA LEU A 10 -1.57 -5.64 33.22
C LEU A 10 -2.18 -5.93 31.83
N PRO A 11 -3.49 -5.76 31.63
CA PRO A 11 -4.10 -5.83 30.31
C PRO A 11 -4.04 -4.43 29.70
N GLY A 12 -3.31 -4.22 28.59
CA GLY A 12 -3.38 -2.87 28.00
C GLY A 12 -2.42 -2.44 26.90
N MET A 13 -1.55 -3.29 26.36
CA MET A 13 -0.80 -2.95 25.14
C MET A 13 -1.02 -4.04 24.09
N GLY A 14 -2.28 -4.19 23.67
CA GLY A 14 -2.54 -4.81 22.38
C GLY A 14 -2.03 -3.84 21.31
N ALA A 15 -1.06 -4.27 20.50
CA ALA A 15 -0.68 -3.52 19.31
C ALA A 15 -1.96 -3.18 18.52
N ALA A 16 -2.16 -1.91 18.18
CA ALA A 16 -3.28 -1.51 17.36
C ALA A 16 -3.25 -2.35 16.07
N LEU A 17 -4.39 -2.95 15.71
CA LEU A 17 -4.48 -3.73 14.48
C LEU A 17 -4.17 -2.81 13.29
N PRO A 18 -3.40 -3.28 12.29
CA PRO A 18 -3.05 -2.46 11.15
C PRO A 18 -4.32 -2.01 10.42
N GLN A 19 -4.42 -0.70 10.16
CA GLN A 19 -5.48 -0.16 9.34
C GLN A 19 -5.21 -0.52 7.87
N ILE A 20 -6.13 -1.26 7.24
CA ILE A 20 -6.05 -1.61 5.82
C ILE A 20 -7.09 -0.79 5.05
N THR A 21 -6.64 0.04 4.12
CA THR A 21 -7.51 0.83 3.22
C THR A 21 -7.46 0.24 1.81
N PRO A 22 -8.38 -0.67 1.44
CA PRO A 22 -8.40 -1.25 0.11
C PRO A 22 -8.88 -0.25 -0.94
N LEU A 23 -8.47 -0.37 -2.20
CA LEU A 23 -8.96 0.50 -3.28
C LEU A 23 -10.49 0.52 -3.40
N LYS A 24 -11.16 -0.58 -3.02
CA LYS A 24 -12.63 -0.67 -2.97
C LYS A 24 -13.26 0.36 -2.02
N SER A 25 -12.62 0.66 -0.89
CA SER A 25 -13.11 1.70 0.03
C SER A 25 -12.93 3.12 -0.52
N LEU A 26 -12.14 3.28 -1.58
CA LEU A 26 -11.94 4.54 -2.31
C LEU A 26 -12.86 4.64 -3.55
N GLY A 27 -13.81 3.72 -3.71
CA GLY A 27 -14.76 3.71 -4.84
C GLY A 27 -14.34 2.83 -6.03
N TYR A 28 -13.14 2.24 -6.02
CA TYR A 28 -12.71 1.31 -7.06
C TYR A 28 -13.26 -0.09 -6.82
N SER A 29 -14.53 -0.30 -7.18
CA SER A 29 -15.24 -1.57 -6.99
C SER A 29 -14.73 -2.73 -7.86
N ARG A 30 -13.93 -2.42 -8.88
CA ARG A 30 -13.36 -3.37 -9.86
C ARG A 30 -11.87 -3.09 -10.08
N ASP A 31 -11.18 -4.03 -10.71
CA ASP A 31 -9.80 -3.86 -11.16
C ASP A 31 -9.70 -2.62 -12.06
N ILE A 32 -8.68 -1.77 -11.81
CA ILE A 32 -8.45 -0.56 -12.59
C ILE A 32 -7.70 -0.93 -13.87
N LEU A 33 -8.30 -0.61 -15.01
CA LEU A 33 -7.80 -1.01 -16.32
C LEU A 33 -7.16 0.16 -17.05
N LEU A 34 -5.83 0.10 -17.20
CA LEU A 34 -5.05 1.06 -17.96
C LEU A 34 -4.81 0.52 -19.38
N LYS A 35 -5.17 1.30 -20.40
CA LYS A 35 -5.10 0.92 -21.83
C LYS A 35 -4.50 2.04 -22.67
N GLY A 36 -3.80 1.66 -23.74
CA GLY A 36 -3.19 2.59 -24.69
C GLY A 36 -1.71 2.82 -24.43
N VAL A 37 -1.18 3.91 -25.00
CA VAL A 37 0.22 4.32 -24.86
C VAL A 37 0.33 5.29 -23.68
N ASN A 38 1.20 4.97 -22.72
CA ASN A 38 1.43 5.76 -21.50
C ASN A 38 0.15 6.14 -20.71
N PRO A 39 -0.75 5.19 -20.42
CA PRO A 39 -1.92 5.50 -19.59
C PRO A 39 -1.48 5.88 -18.17
N GLN A 40 -2.20 6.83 -17.56
CA GLN A 40 -1.93 7.31 -16.21
C GLN A 40 -3.20 7.22 -15.36
N LEU A 41 -3.00 6.90 -14.07
CA LEU A 41 -4.02 6.98 -13.05
C LEU A 41 -3.39 7.63 -11.82
N THR A 42 -4.09 8.61 -11.27
CA THR A 42 -3.79 9.23 -9.99
C THR A 42 -4.95 8.98 -9.05
N PHE A 43 -4.66 8.62 -7.80
CA PHE A 43 -5.65 8.47 -6.74
C PHE A 43 -5.06 8.95 -5.43
N SER A 44 -5.94 9.35 -4.51
CA SER A 44 -5.56 9.82 -3.17
C SER A 44 -6.12 8.86 -2.13
N ILE A 45 -5.31 8.54 -1.13
CA ILE A 45 -5.73 7.75 0.02
C ILE A 45 -5.96 8.74 1.17
N PRO A 46 -7.11 8.72 1.85
CA PRO A 46 -7.34 9.58 2.99
C PRO A 46 -6.32 9.28 4.10
N LYS A 47 -5.85 10.32 4.76
CA LYS A 47 -4.91 10.21 5.87
C LYS A 47 -5.51 9.30 6.96
N PRO A 48 -4.83 8.21 7.34
CA PRO A 48 -5.29 7.36 8.44
C PRO A 48 -5.30 8.15 9.76
N ALA A 49 -6.25 7.84 10.65
CA ALA A 49 -6.47 8.60 11.88
C ALA A 49 -5.24 8.62 12.83
N GLY A 50 -4.40 7.58 12.75
CA GLY A 50 -3.14 7.47 13.49
C GLY A 50 -1.91 8.03 12.76
N GLY A 51 -2.07 8.59 11.56
CA GLY A 51 -0.95 9.01 10.71
C GLY A 51 -0.25 7.86 9.98
N ILE A 52 0.80 8.20 9.22
CA ILE A 52 1.62 7.24 8.48
C ILE A 52 2.94 7.06 9.23
N GLU A 53 3.19 5.84 9.71
CA GLU A 53 4.47 5.47 10.30
C GLU A 53 5.44 4.95 9.23
N SER A 54 6.56 5.64 9.04
CA SER A 54 7.51 5.42 7.94
C SER A 54 8.05 3.99 7.80
N ASN A 55 8.09 3.22 8.89
CA ASN A 55 8.73 1.89 8.92
C ASN A 55 7.74 0.73 8.83
N SER A 56 6.47 0.98 9.11
CA SER A 56 5.42 -0.05 9.20
C SER A 56 4.35 0.14 8.11
N SER A 57 4.22 1.35 7.57
CA SER A 57 3.23 1.70 6.56
C SER A 57 3.75 1.42 5.15
N PHE A 58 2.92 0.76 4.34
CA PHE A 58 3.25 0.46 2.96
C PHE A 58 2.00 0.44 2.07
N LEU A 59 2.20 0.77 0.80
CA LEU A 59 1.25 0.52 -0.27
C LEU A 59 1.57 -0.85 -0.90
N ASN A 60 0.56 -1.70 -1.02
CA ASN A 60 0.68 -2.99 -1.68
C ASN A 60 -0.11 -2.96 -3.00
N LEU A 61 0.60 -2.96 -4.13
CA LEU A 61 0.02 -2.93 -5.47
C LEU A 61 0.15 -4.30 -6.13
N GLN A 62 -0.98 -4.87 -6.53
CA GLN A 62 -1.00 -6.05 -7.40
C GLN A 62 -1.25 -5.60 -8.85
N ILE A 63 -0.28 -5.86 -9.72
CA ILE A 63 -0.30 -5.42 -11.11
C ILE A 63 -0.42 -6.66 -12.01
N LYS A 64 -1.51 -6.72 -12.77
CA LYS A 64 -1.73 -7.76 -13.78
C LYS A 64 -1.43 -7.18 -15.15
N LEU A 65 -0.43 -7.73 -15.82
CA LEU A 65 -0.03 -7.28 -17.14
C LEU A 65 -0.78 -8.05 -18.24
N SER A 66 -1.12 -7.35 -19.32
CA SER A 66 -1.63 -8.01 -20.53
C SER A 66 -0.56 -8.90 -21.14
N PRO A 67 -0.91 -10.10 -21.65
CA PRO A 67 0.05 -10.96 -22.35
C PRO A 67 0.60 -10.32 -23.63
N PHE A 68 -0.13 -9.35 -24.20
CA PHE A 68 0.24 -8.63 -25.42
C PHE A 68 1.10 -7.38 -25.15
N LEU A 69 1.36 -7.04 -23.89
CA LEU A 69 2.20 -5.89 -23.56
C LEU A 69 3.66 -6.21 -23.92
N ASP A 70 4.31 -5.28 -24.61
CA ASP A 70 5.70 -5.44 -25.04
C ASP A 70 6.64 -5.66 -23.84
N LYS A 71 7.65 -6.51 -24.01
CA LYS A 71 8.65 -6.81 -22.97
C LYS A 71 9.46 -5.59 -22.54
N ASP A 72 9.66 -4.63 -23.45
CA ASP A 72 10.44 -3.40 -23.22
C ASP A 72 9.58 -2.27 -22.65
N SER A 73 8.28 -2.51 -22.44
CA SER A 73 7.40 -1.58 -21.71
C SER A 73 7.74 -1.54 -20.22
N SER A 74 7.36 -0.43 -19.56
CA SER A 74 7.58 -0.24 -18.13
C SER A 74 6.37 0.38 -17.44
N VAL A 75 6.26 0.12 -16.14
CA VAL A 75 5.32 0.78 -15.24
C VAL A 75 6.12 1.69 -14.32
N ARG A 76 5.72 2.96 -14.24
CA ARG A 76 6.29 3.94 -13.32
C ARG A 76 5.31 4.19 -12.20
N VAL A 77 5.79 4.20 -10.96
CA VAL A 77 4.99 4.52 -9.79
C VAL A 77 5.56 5.75 -9.13
N LEU A 78 4.68 6.70 -8.88
CA LEU A 78 4.97 7.95 -8.20
C LEU A 78 4.16 8.01 -6.90
N VAL A 79 4.76 8.53 -5.85
CA VAL A 79 4.07 8.86 -4.60
C VAL A 79 4.32 10.34 -4.34
N ASN A 80 3.26 11.12 -4.18
CA ASN A 80 3.35 12.58 -4.04
C ASN A 80 4.20 13.22 -5.16
N GLU A 81 3.95 12.81 -6.41
CA GLU A 81 4.67 13.26 -7.61
C GLU A 81 6.17 12.87 -7.68
N GLU A 82 6.70 12.19 -6.66
CA GLU A 82 8.07 11.70 -6.65
C GLU A 82 8.16 10.27 -7.24
N PRO A 83 9.02 10.01 -8.23
CA PRO A 83 9.19 8.67 -8.81
C PRO A 83 9.91 7.75 -7.82
N ILE A 84 9.18 6.74 -7.34
CA ILE A 84 9.70 5.79 -6.35
C ILE A 84 10.06 4.42 -6.96
N ALA A 85 9.51 4.10 -8.14
CA ALA A 85 9.78 2.85 -8.82
C ALA A 85 9.56 2.96 -10.33
N ALA A 86 10.43 2.28 -11.09
CA ALA A 86 10.25 2.02 -12.51
C ALA A 86 10.52 0.53 -12.75
N LEU A 87 9.50 -0.23 -13.14
CA LEU A 87 9.57 -1.67 -13.28
C LEU A 87 9.31 -2.06 -14.73
N SER A 88 10.17 -2.90 -15.30
CA SER A 88 9.91 -3.48 -16.61
C SER A 88 8.76 -4.48 -16.55
N VAL A 89 8.08 -4.65 -17.68
CA VAL A 89 7.05 -5.69 -17.86
C VAL A 89 7.60 -7.08 -17.54
N GLU A 90 8.84 -7.37 -17.91
CA GLU A 90 9.46 -8.66 -17.62
C GLU A 90 9.60 -8.92 -16.11
N THR A 91 10.04 -7.92 -15.34
CA THR A 91 10.16 -8.03 -13.88
C THR A 91 8.80 -8.24 -13.24
N LEU A 92 7.80 -7.48 -13.66
CA LEU A 92 6.43 -7.57 -13.14
C LEU A 92 5.73 -8.90 -13.50
N ARG A 93 6.09 -9.55 -14.60
CA ARG A 93 5.59 -10.90 -14.93
C ARG A 93 6.10 -11.95 -13.93
N LYS A 94 7.33 -11.80 -13.43
CA LYS A 94 7.93 -12.69 -12.42
C LYS A 94 7.43 -12.35 -11.02
N THR A 95 7.29 -11.05 -10.73
CA THR A 95 6.88 -10.52 -9.42
C THR A 95 5.76 -9.49 -9.62
N PRO A 96 4.48 -9.93 -9.67
CA PRO A 96 3.34 -9.05 -9.99
C PRO A 96 2.89 -8.18 -8.81
N THR A 97 3.53 -8.32 -7.66
CA THR A 97 3.20 -7.58 -6.44
C THR A 97 4.33 -6.62 -6.12
N LEU A 98 3.98 -5.35 -5.96
CA LEU A 98 4.89 -4.28 -5.58
C LEU A 98 4.52 -3.76 -4.19
N LYS A 99 5.46 -3.87 -3.25
CA LYS A 99 5.34 -3.32 -1.90
C LYS A 99 6.18 -2.05 -1.80
N ILE A 100 5.52 -0.93 -1.56
CA ILE A 100 6.12 0.41 -1.53
C ILE A 100 6.07 0.92 -0.07
N PRO A 101 7.20 1.22 0.57
CA PRO A 101 7.17 1.88 1.87
C PRO A 101 6.58 3.29 1.72
N LEU A 102 5.73 3.69 2.66
CA LEU A 102 5.18 5.04 2.71
C LEU A 102 5.97 5.86 3.72
N SER A 103 6.53 6.98 3.28
CA SER A 103 7.19 7.94 4.16
C SER A 103 6.16 8.66 5.04
N SER A 104 6.56 9.04 6.25
CA SER A 104 5.77 9.94 7.09
C SER A 104 5.42 11.21 6.33
N LEU A 105 4.15 11.61 6.37
CA LEU A 105 3.71 12.87 5.78
C LEU A 105 4.30 14.05 6.57
N PRO A 106 4.70 15.14 5.90
CA PRO A 106 5.08 16.36 6.60
C PRO A 106 3.94 16.87 7.48
N ALA A 107 4.27 17.41 8.65
CA ALA A 107 3.27 17.99 9.55
C ALA A 107 2.68 19.26 8.90
N GLY A 108 1.39 19.25 8.55
CA GLY A 108 0.68 20.42 8.02
C GLY A 108 -0.23 20.17 6.81
N GLU A 109 -0.20 18.97 6.23
CA GLU A 109 -1.12 18.52 5.16
C GLU A 109 -2.19 17.52 5.64
#